data_AF-A0A2K3JFA6-F1
#
_entry.id   AF-A0A2K3JFA6-F1
#
_cell.length_a   1.000
_cell.length_b   1.000
_cell.length_c   1.000
_cell.angle_alpha   90.00
_cell.angle_beta   90.00
_cell.angle_gamma   90.00
#
_symmetry.space_group_name_H-M   'P 1'
#
loop_
_entity.id
_entity.type
_entity.pdbx_description
1 polymer ?
#
loop_
_entity_poly.entity_id
_entity_poly.type
_entity_poly.pdbx_seq_one_letter_code
_entity_poly.pdbx_strand_id
1 'polypeptide(L)'
;FGINVKNIDNVEKVIIQTDTKEYVFDSAEVTVMEAQGQKTFQIIGEPIVKNRGGEPQDTQKEDIKLIMEQTGKSEAEARKALKETNGDLAEAILKLSQP
;
A
#
# COMPACT_ATOMS: atom_id res chain seq x y z
N PHE A 1 -31.75 -5.41 24.59
CA PHE A 1 -30.83 -5.00 23.51
C PHE A 1 -30.22 -6.26 22.94
N GLY A 2 -30.75 -6.72 21.79
CA GLY A 2 -30.23 -7.92 21.15
C GLY A 2 -29.00 -7.56 20.35
N ILE A 3 -27.83 -7.97 20.82
CA ILE A 3 -26.62 -7.94 20.00
C ILE A 3 -26.76 -9.13 19.04
N ASN A 4 -26.89 -8.88 17.75
CA ASN A 4 -26.95 -9.94 16.74
C ASN A 4 -25.53 -10.16 16.21
N VAL A 5 -24.93 -11.29 16.58
CA VAL A 5 -23.60 -11.71 16.14
C VAL A 5 -23.78 -12.83 15.12
N LYS A 6 -23.17 -12.69 13.94
CA LYS A 6 -23.23 -13.68 12.86
C LYS A 6 -21.85 -13.92 12.28
N ASN A 7 -21.56 -15.18 11.98
CA ASN A 7 -20.39 -15.54 11.17
C ASN A 7 -20.74 -15.40 9.69
N ILE A 8 -19.77 -14.99 8.89
CA ILE A 8 -19.84 -15.03 7.43
C ILE A 8 -19.11 -16.29 6.99
N ASP A 9 -19.86 -17.27 6.50
CA ASP A 9 -19.30 -18.54 6.06
C ASP A 9 -18.64 -18.41 4.67
N ASN A 10 -17.62 -19.24 4.42
CA ASN A 10 -16.94 -19.36 3.12
C ASN A 10 -16.35 -18.04 2.57
N VAL A 11 -15.68 -17.27 3.43
CA VAL A 11 -14.99 -16.04 3.00
C VAL A 11 -13.75 -16.40 2.17
N GLU A 12 -13.84 -16.15 0.86
CA GLU A 12 -12.73 -16.39 -0.08
C GLU A 12 -11.67 -15.28 -0.08
N LYS A 13 -12.06 -14.05 0.30
CA LYS A 13 -11.15 -12.90 0.27
C LYS A 13 -11.62 -11.74 1.13
N VAL A 14 -10.68 -11.11 1.83
CA VAL A 14 -10.85 -9.77 2.42
C VAL A 14 -9.76 -8.85 1.91
N ILE A 15 -10.14 -7.64 1.49
CA ILE A 15 -9.20 -6.60 1.08
C ILE A 15 -9.46 -5.38 1.95
N ILE A 16 -8.49 -5.02 2.79
CA ILE A 16 -8.50 -3.75 3.51
C ILE A 16 -7.61 -2.79 2.74
N GLN A 17 -8.21 -1.77 2.15
CA GLN A 17 -7.53 -0.85 1.27
C GLN A 17 -7.39 0.52 1.94
N THR A 18 -6.16 0.99 2.09
CA THR A 18 -5.85 2.33 2.57
C THR A 18 -5.34 3.20 1.42
N ASP A 19 -4.92 4.42 1.75
CA ASP A 19 -4.23 5.34 0.86
C ASP A 19 -2.88 4.80 0.35
N THR A 20 -2.15 4.09 1.21
CA THR A 20 -0.74 3.71 1.04
C THR A 20 -0.51 2.20 1.01
N LYS A 21 -1.45 1.40 1.53
CA LYS A 21 -1.32 -0.05 1.68
C LYS A 21 -2.62 -0.77 1.34
N GLU A 22 -2.46 -2.04 1.04
CA GLU A 22 -3.54 -2.99 0.86
C GLU A 22 -3.19 -4.24 1.66
N TYR A 23 -4.09 -4.67 2.55
CA TYR A 23 -3.97 -5.90 3.31
C TYR A 23 -4.90 -6.92 2.67
N VAL A 24 -4.32 -7.97 2.08
CA VAL A 24 -5.06 -8.99 1.33
C VAL A 24 -5.03 -10.29 2.12
N PHE A 25 -6.21 -10.74 2.52
CA PHE A 25 -6.41 -12.04 3.16
C PHE A 25 -7.02 -12.98 2.11
N ASP A 26 -6.30 -14.02 1.70
CA ASP A 26 -6.84 -15.06 0.79
C ASP A 26 -7.67 -16.12 1.55
N SER A 27 -7.69 -16.05 2.87
CA SER A 27 -8.59 -16.78 3.77
C SER A 27 -8.72 -16.00 5.08
N ALA A 28 -9.93 -15.80 5.57
CA ALA A 28 -10.18 -15.13 6.85
C ALA A 28 -11.47 -15.62 7.52
N GLU A 29 -11.48 -15.68 8.84
CA GLU A 29 -12.71 -15.81 9.62
C GLU A 29 -13.30 -14.42 9.85
N VAL A 30 -14.57 -14.22 9.46
CA VAL A 30 -15.23 -12.92 9.58
C VAL A 30 -16.52 -13.04 10.39
N THR A 31 -16.60 -12.29 11.48
CA THR A 31 -17.81 -12.15 12.30
C THR A 31 -18.34 -10.72 12.17
N VAL A 32 -19.65 -10.57 12.01
CA VAL A 32 -20.35 -9.28 12.00
C VAL A 32 -21.28 -9.16 13.21
N MET A 33 -21.18 -8.02 13.89
CA MET A 33 -22.07 -7.62 14.97
C MET A 33 -22.87 -6.40 14.52
N GLU A 34 -24.19 -6.45 14.64
CA GLU A 34 -25.07 -5.31 14.36
C GLU A 34 -25.69 -4.77 15.65
N ALA A 35 -25.43 -3.50 15.94
CA ALA A 35 -25.96 -2.79 17.11
C ALA A 35 -26.31 -1.34 16.74
N GLN A 36 -27.52 -0.90 17.07
CA GLN A 36 -27.97 0.50 16.88
C GLN A 36 -27.75 1.05 15.46
N GLY A 37 -27.90 0.19 14.43
CA GLY A 37 -27.70 0.56 13.02
C GLY A 37 -26.24 0.62 12.58
N GLN A 38 -25.28 0.34 13.46
CA GLN A 38 -23.87 0.18 13.11
C GLN A 38 -23.50 -1.30 12.99
N LYS A 39 -22.65 -1.62 12.02
CA LYS A 39 -22.07 -2.94 11.83
C LYS A 39 -20.59 -2.91 12.19
N THR A 40 -20.17 -3.79 13.07
CA THR A 40 -18.77 -4.02 13.41
C THR A 40 -18.35 -5.37 12.84
N PHE A 41 -17.24 -5.40 12.10
CA PHE A 41 -16.66 -6.62 11.55
C PHE A 41 -15.39 -6.98 12.32
N GLN A 42 -15.27 -8.22 12.76
CA GLN A 42 -14.04 -8.80 13.29
C GLN A 42 -13.48 -9.72 12.20
N ILE A 43 -12.23 -9.49 11.83
CA ILE A 43 -11.52 -10.27 10.79
C ILE A 43 -10.32 -10.92 11.48
N ILE A 44 -10.23 -12.25 11.39
CA ILE A 44 -9.10 -13.02 11.91
C ILE A 44 -8.43 -13.76 10.75
N GLY A 45 -7.12 -13.54 10.59
CA GLY A 45 -6.31 -14.16 9.55
C GLY A 45 -4.95 -13.48 9.41
N GLU A 46 -4.10 -14.03 8.54
CA GLU A 46 -2.79 -13.46 8.20
C GLU A 46 -2.86 -12.78 6.83
N PRO A 47 -2.70 -11.44 6.75
CA PRO A 47 -2.73 -10.73 5.48
C PRO A 47 -1.37 -10.69 4.78
N ILE A 48 -1.40 -10.74 3.46
CA ILE A 48 -0.31 -10.25 2.62
C ILE A 48 -0.46 -8.73 2.48
N VAL A 49 0.55 -7.98 2.94
CA VAL A 49 0.57 -6.52 2.84
C VAL A 49 1.24 -6.08 1.54
N LYS A 50 0.50 -5.32 0.74
CA LYS A 50 0.98 -4.70 -0.50
C LYS A 50 1.02 -3.19 -0.33
N ASN A 51 2.07 -2.53 -0.83
CA ASN A 51 2.06 -1.08 -0.93
C ASN A 51 1.14 -0.66 -2.08
N ARG A 52 0.20 0.23 -1.80
CA ARG A 52 -0.77 0.76 -2.77
C ARG A 52 -0.39 2.20 -3.07
N GLY A 53 -0.26 2.52 -4.35
CA GLY A 53 0.13 3.86 -4.79
C GLY A 53 1.62 4.10 -4.55
N GLY A 54 2.39 4.12 -5.63
CA GLY A 54 3.55 5.00 -5.64
C GLY A 54 2.98 6.40 -5.65
N GLU A 55 2.62 6.97 -4.52
CA GLU A 55 2.78 8.40 -4.33
C GLU A 55 4.12 8.57 -3.63
N PRO A 56 4.96 9.47 -4.15
CA PRO A 56 6.21 9.71 -3.47
C PRO A 56 5.80 10.35 -2.14
N GLN A 57 6.22 9.73 -1.02
CA GLN A 57 6.26 10.46 0.24
C GLN A 57 6.92 11.82 -0.02
N ASP A 58 6.62 12.88 0.74
CA ASP A 58 7.20 14.20 0.44
C ASP A 58 8.74 14.15 0.30
N THR A 59 9.39 13.23 1.02
CA THR A 59 10.81 12.86 0.83
C THR A 59 11.13 12.33 -0.57
N GLN A 60 10.34 11.39 -1.09
CA GLN A 60 10.50 10.89 -2.45
C GLN A 60 10.21 11.96 -3.52
N LYS A 61 9.39 12.98 -3.26
CA LYS A 61 9.20 14.10 -4.22
C LYS A 61 10.46 14.95 -4.32
N GLU A 62 11.09 15.22 -3.18
CA GLU A 62 12.38 15.92 -3.11
C GLU A 62 13.48 15.08 -3.78
N ASP A 63 13.54 13.78 -3.50
CA ASP A 63 14.48 12.85 -4.11
C ASP A 63 14.28 12.75 -5.64
N ILE A 64 13.04 12.65 -6.11
CA ILE A 64 12.71 12.66 -7.56
C ILE A 64 13.20 13.96 -8.19
N LYS A 65 13.01 15.11 -7.53
CA LYS A 65 13.47 16.40 -8.02
C LYS A 65 15.00 16.46 -8.10
N LEU A 66 15.70 16.00 -7.06
CA LEU A 66 17.15 15.88 -7.04
C LEU A 66 17.67 14.97 -8.16
N ILE A 67 17.03 13.81 -8.39
CA ILE A 67 17.40 12.91 -9.48
C ILE A 67 17.23 13.60 -10.83
N MET A 68 16.09 14.28 -11.07
CA MET A 68 15.88 15.01 -12.32
C MET A 68 16.93 16.10 -12.52
N GLU A 69 17.26 16.86 -11.48
CA GLU A 69 18.27 17.93 -11.54
C GLU A 69 19.69 17.39 -11.79
N GLN A 70 20.05 16.24 -11.21
CA GLN A 70 21.39 15.64 -11.36
C GLN A 70 21.56 14.83 -12.65
N THR A 71 20.50 14.17 -13.13
CA THR A 71 20.57 13.23 -14.26
C THR A 71 19.98 13.78 -15.55
N GLY A 72 19.19 14.86 -15.47
CA GLY A 72 18.47 15.45 -16.60
C GLY A 72 17.34 14.58 -17.17
N LYS A 73 16.97 13.50 -16.47
CA LYS A 73 15.91 12.57 -16.89
C LYS A 73 14.52 13.07 -16.51
N SER A 74 13.49 12.47 -17.09
CA SER A 74 12.10 12.82 -16.81
C SER A 74 11.66 12.37 -15.41
N GLU A 75 10.60 13.02 -14.88
CA GLU A 75 10.02 12.64 -13.58
C GLU A 75 9.61 11.16 -13.53
N ALA A 76 9.05 10.65 -14.63
CA ALA A 76 8.66 9.26 -14.74
C ALA A 76 9.86 8.30 -14.61
N GLU A 77 11.00 8.63 -15.22
CA GLU A 77 12.24 7.85 -15.10
C GLU A 77 12.84 7.94 -13.70
N ALA A 78 12.91 9.15 -13.14
CA ALA A 78 13.40 9.38 -11.78
C ALA A 78 12.60 8.57 -10.74
N ARG A 79 11.27 8.62 -10.85
CA ARG A 79 10.33 7.90 -9.97
C ARG A 79 10.42 6.39 -10.13
N LYS A 80 10.64 5.91 -11.36
CA LYS A 80 10.89 4.49 -11.64
C LYS A 80 12.21 4.04 -11.02
N ALA A 81 13.29 4.81 -11.19
CA ALA A 81 14.59 4.51 -10.62
C ALA A 81 14.54 4.45 -9.09
N LEU A 82 13.97 5.47 -8.43
CA LEU A 82 13.82 5.51 -6.98
C LEU A 82 12.99 4.32 -6.45
N LYS A 83 11.96 3.90 -7.20
CA LYS A 83 11.17 2.72 -6.86
C LYS A 83 11.97 1.42 -7.01
N GLU A 84 12.77 1.30 -8.05
CA GLU A 84 13.61 0.12 -8.31
C GLU A 84 14.78 0.00 -7.34
N THR A 85 15.26 1.12 -6.78
CA THR A 85 16.29 1.16 -5.74
C THR A 85 15.71 1.17 -4.32
N ASN A 86 14.42 0.84 -4.16
CA ASN A 86 13.73 0.81 -2.87
C ASN A 86 13.84 2.12 -2.05
N GLY A 87 13.97 3.26 -2.71
CA GLY A 87 14.11 4.57 -2.06
C GLY A 87 15.54 5.06 -1.87
N ASP A 88 16.57 4.36 -2.36
CA ASP A 88 17.95 4.86 -2.30
C ASP A 88 18.20 5.91 -3.39
N LEU A 89 18.37 7.16 -2.98
CA LEU A 89 18.65 8.31 -3.84
C LEU A 89 19.98 8.18 -4.59
N ALA A 90 21.05 7.79 -3.91
CA ALA A 90 22.38 7.73 -4.50
C ALA A 90 22.45 6.63 -5.57
N GLU A 91 21.86 5.47 -5.27
CA GLU A 91 21.76 4.37 -6.22
C GLU A 91 20.87 4.76 -7.41
N ALA A 92 19.77 5.48 -7.20
CA ALA A 92 18.89 5.93 -8.27
C ALA A 92 19.58 6.93 -9.22
N ILE A 93 20.37 7.87 -8.67
CA ILE A 93 21.18 8.82 -9.46
C ILE A 93 22.23 8.06 -10.27
N LEU A 94 23.00 7.16 -9.64
CA LEU A 94 24.02 6.38 -10.33
C LEU A 94 23.45 5.55 -11.47
N LYS A 95 22.28 4.94 -11.25
CA LYS A 95 21.59 4.12 -12.24
C LYS A 95 21.13 4.91 -13.46
N LEU A 96 20.68 6.16 -13.28
CA LEU A 96 20.20 7.02 -14.37
C LEU A 96 21.29 7.86 -15.04
N SER A 97 22.43 8.06 -14.36
CA SER A 97 23.62 8.73 -14.90
C SER A 97 24.53 7.82 -15.72
N GLN A 98 24.34 6.49 -15.64
CA GLN A 98 25.06 5.57 -16.52
C GLN A 98 24.45 5.56 -17.93
N PRO A 99 25.27 5.53 -18.99
CA PRO A 99 24.83 5.50 -20.38
C PRO A 99 24.18 4.18 -20.80
#